data_AF-A0AA95H4Y1-F1
#
_entry.id   AF-A0AA95H4Y1-F1
#
_cell.length_a   1.000
_cell.length_b   1.000
_cell.length_c   1.000
_cell.angle_alpha   90.00
_cell.angle_beta   90.00
_cell.angle_gamma   90.00
#
_symmetry.space_group_name_H-M   'P 1'
#
loop_
_entity.id
_entity.type
_entity.pdbx_description
1 polymer ?
#
loop_
_entity_poly.entity_id
_entity_poly.type
_entity_poly.pdbx_seq_one_letter_code
_entity_poly.pdbx_strand_id
1 'polypeptide(L)'
;MPYVELRLAKQKATKPENKHTAKAPVKAGKTAKQQTQTLKQAKLLERQKKSVSQMPRLHKATSVAMRETRVDSKPKVEEKRDAGRVLQVGTASYYGSGFHGGRTANGERFNQNDLTCAHNGLPFGCKIRVTNLRNNKSVDVRVNDRGGFAKHGRVIDLSKAAAGRIGMLGSGTAKVKIQVVH
;
A
#
# COMPACT_ATOMS: atom_id res chain seq x y z
N MET A 1 -35.00 10.21 -46.55
CA MET A 1 -34.82 8.94 -47.27
C MET A 1 -34.95 7.79 -46.27
N PRO A 2 -36.10 7.08 -46.19
CA PRO A 2 -36.30 5.96 -45.25
C PRO A 2 -36.20 4.59 -45.95
N TYR A 3 -35.56 3.61 -45.30
CA TYR A 3 -35.66 2.17 -45.60
C TYR A 3 -35.54 1.42 -44.27
N VAL A 4 -36.65 1.09 -43.61
CA VAL A 4 -37.41 -0.19 -43.62
C VAL A 4 -36.74 -1.30 -42.78
N GLU A 5 -37.42 -1.62 -41.67
CA GLU A 5 -37.28 -2.80 -40.79
C GLU A 5 -37.47 -4.14 -41.50
N LEU A 6 -36.85 -5.21 -40.96
CA LEU A 6 -37.37 -6.59 -40.84
C LEU A 6 -36.51 -7.31 -39.76
N ARG A 7 -37.05 -7.65 -38.58
CA ARG A 7 -37.62 -8.96 -38.17
C ARG A 7 -36.64 -10.14 -38.35
N LEU A 8 -36.45 -11.14 -37.48
CA LEU A 8 -37.11 -11.65 -36.27
C LEU A 8 -36.26 -12.84 -35.76
N ALA A 9 -36.39 -13.20 -34.47
CA ALA A 9 -36.49 -14.57 -33.93
C ALA A 9 -35.37 -15.16 -33.03
N LYS A 10 -35.77 -15.27 -31.74
CA LYS A 10 -35.85 -16.49 -30.90
C LYS A 10 -34.60 -17.00 -30.14
N GLN A 11 -34.59 -16.63 -28.85
CA GLN A 11 -34.60 -17.50 -27.66
C GLN A 11 -34.03 -18.93 -27.77
N LYS A 12 -33.12 -19.26 -26.85
CA LYS A 12 -33.30 -20.40 -25.91
C LYS A 12 -32.38 -20.24 -24.70
N ALA A 13 -33.01 -19.94 -23.56
CA ALA A 13 -32.47 -20.16 -22.24
C ALA A 13 -32.81 -21.59 -21.82
N THR A 14 -31.82 -22.32 -21.29
CA THR A 14 -32.03 -23.56 -20.54
C THR A 14 -31.07 -23.60 -19.33
N LYS A 15 -31.66 -23.61 -18.14
CA LYS A 15 -31.13 -24.17 -16.87
C LYS A 15 -32.09 -25.35 -16.56
N PRO A 16 -31.71 -26.44 -15.84
CA PRO A 16 -31.35 -26.40 -14.41
C PRO A 16 -30.26 -27.43 -13.97
N GLU A 17 -29.54 -27.15 -12.87
CA GLU A 17 -29.45 -27.99 -11.65
C GLU A 17 -28.80 -29.39 -11.76
N ASN A 18 -27.74 -29.67 -10.98
CA ASN A 18 -27.85 -30.59 -9.83
C ASN A 18 -26.65 -30.54 -8.85
N LYS A 19 -27.00 -30.16 -7.61
CA LYS A 19 -26.62 -30.67 -6.28
C LYS A 19 -25.40 -31.59 -6.13
N HIS A 20 -24.44 -31.16 -5.30
CA HIS A 20 -23.77 -32.05 -4.34
C HIS A 20 -23.47 -31.34 -3.00
N THR A 21 -24.35 -31.63 -2.04
CA THR A 21 -24.07 -31.98 -0.63
C THR A 21 -23.10 -31.14 0.18
N ALA A 22 -23.67 -30.46 1.18
CA ALA A 22 -23.00 -30.11 2.43
C ALA A 22 -22.43 -31.35 3.14
N LYS A 23 -21.19 -31.26 3.61
CA LYS A 23 -20.70 -32.00 4.78
C LYS A 23 -19.81 -31.09 5.63
N ALA A 24 -20.26 -30.87 6.86
CA ALA A 24 -19.52 -30.28 7.98
C ALA A 24 -18.47 -31.30 8.53
N PRO A 25 -17.62 -30.92 9.49
CA PRO A 25 -16.24 -31.40 9.59
C PRO A 25 -16.09 -32.73 10.33
N VAL A 26 -15.16 -33.57 9.86
CA VAL A 26 -14.65 -34.72 10.60
C VAL A 26 -13.47 -34.32 11.48
N LYS A 27 -13.61 -34.60 12.78
CA LYS A 27 -12.60 -34.56 13.83
C LYS A 27 -11.73 -35.83 13.82
N ALA A 28 -10.57 -35.70 14.47
CA ALA A 28 -9.67 -36.74 15.00
C ALA A 28 -8.83 -37.52 13.95
N GLY A 29 -7.56 -37.84 14.20
CA GLY A 29 -6.69 -37.59 15.33
C GLY A 29 -5.24 -37.77 14.89
N LYS A 30 -4.34 -36.89 15.35
CA LYS A 30 -2.91 -37.05 15.16
C LYS A 30 -2.38 -37.94 16.27
N THR A 31 -1.70 -38.99 15.84
CA THR A 31 -1.23 -40.14 16.59
C THR A 31 -0.16 -39.78 17.62
N ALA A 32 -0.17 -40.51 18.74
CA ALA A 32 0.62 -40.36 19.96
C ALA A 32 2.14 -40.62 19.78
N LYS A 33 2.85 -39.76 19.04
CA LYS A 33 4.32 -39.73 18.97
C LYS A 33 4.95 -38.36 19.27
N GLN A 34 4.18 -37.43 19.83
CA GLN A 34 4.65 -36.06 20.15
C GLN A 34 4.69 -35.73 21.65
N GLN A 35 4.61 -36.72 22.54
CA GLN A 35 4.58 -36.50 24.00
C GLN A 35 5.93 -36.65 24.72
N THR A 36 7.06 -36.83 24.02
CA THR A 36 8.36 -37.13 24.68
C THR A 36 9.47 -36.08 24.49
N GLN A 37 9.17 -34.88 23.99
CA GLN A 37 10.19 -33.81 23.83
C GLN A 37 10.01 -32.58 24.74
N THR A 38 9.03 -32.57 25.63
CA THR A 38 8.68 -31.41 26.48
C THR A 38 9.37 -31.35 27.85
N LEU A 39 10.35 -32.21 28.15
CA LEU A 39 10.99 -32.26 29.49
C LEU A 39 12.52 -32.06 29.52
N LYS A 40 13.16 -31.69 28.41
CA LYS A 40 14.61 -31.40 28.35
C LYS A 40 15.00 -29.93 28.16
N GLN A 41 14.05 -29.02 27.93
CA GLN A 41 14.35 -27.59 27.74
C GLN A 41 14.29 -26.73 29.02
N ALA A 42 13.68 -27.21 30.11
CA ALA A 42 13.48 -26.41 31.32
C ALA A 42 14.71 -26.31 32.26
N LYS A 43 15.75 -27.15 32.10
CA LYS A 43 16.91 -27.19 33.02
C LYS A 43 18.15 -26.39 32.55
N LEU A 44 18.11 -25.74 31.38
CA LEU A 44 19.26 -25.01 30.83
C LEU A 44 19.21 -23.49 31.08
N LEU A 45 18.03 -22.90 31.27
CA LEU A 45 17.86 -21.45 31.49
C LEU A 45 18.03 -21.02 32.97
N GLU A 46 17.97 -21.95 33.90
CA GLU A 46 18.11 -21.65 35.33
C GLU A 46 19.59 -21.54 35.78
N ARG A 47 20.52 -22.00 34.95
CA ARG A 47 21.98 -21.85 35.14
C ARG A 47 22.52 -20.47 34.77
N GLN A 48 21.74 -19.62 34.10
CA GLN A 48 22.17 -18.27 33.70
C GLN A 48 21.76 -17.15 34.69
N LYS A 49 20.98 -17.46 35.73
CA LYS A 49 20.57 -16.48 36.75
C LYS A 49 21.48 -16.44 37.99
N LYS A 50 22.49 -17.30 38.08
CA LYS A 50 23.36 -17.45 39.25
C LYS A 50 24.75 -16.81 39.14
N SER A 51 25.11 -16.14 38.04
CA SER A 51 26.48 -15.58 37.84
C SER A 51 26.59 -14.05 37.83
N VAL A 52 25.56 -13.30 38.26
CA VAL A 52 25.62 -11.82 38.33
C VAL A 52 25.57 -11.30 39.77
N SER A 53 25.45 -12.19 40.75
CA SER A 53 25.44 -11.84 42.18
C SER A 53 26.82 -12.04 42.80
N GLN A 54 27.78 -11.17 42.46
CA GLN A 54 28.95 -10.84 43.29
C GLN A 54 29.86 -9.90 42.50
N MET A 55 29.98 -8.63 42.92
CA MET A 55 31.20 -7.80 42.88
C MET A 55 30.96 -6.49 43.69
N PRO A 56 32.02 -5.92 44.30
CA PRO A 56 31.91 -5.12 45.52
C PRO A 56 31.60 -3.63 45.27
N ARG A 57 30.97 -3.01 46.27
CA ARG A 57 30.84 -1.54 46.39
C ARG A 57 32.10 -0.98 47.04
N LEU A 58 32.72 0.06 46.46
CA LEU A 58 33.40 1.11 47.25
C LEU A 58 33.89 2.40 46.51
N HIS A 59 33.16 3.49 46.79
CA HIS A 59 33.43 4.93 47.03
C HIS A 59 34.37 5.90 46.25
N LYS A 60 33.76 7.09 46.06
CA LYS A 60 34.17 8.51 46.27
C LYS A 60 34.64 9.38 45.09
N ALA A 61 33.70 10.23 44.67
CA ALA A 61 33.76 11.68 44.42
C ALA A 61 34.99 12.29 43.72
N THR A 62 34.74 12.83 42.52
CA THR A 62 35.23 14.14 42.10
C THR A 62 34.13 14.87 41.34
N SER A 63 33.68 15.97 41.92
CA SER A 63 32.75 16.94 41.35
C SER A 63 33.41 17.72 40.22
N VAL A 64 32.87 17.64 39.00
CA VAL A 64 33.12 18.65 37.96
C VAL A 64 31.78 19.07 37.36
N ALA A 65 31.31 20.19 37.89
CA ALA A 65 30.53 21.26 37.26
C ALA A 65 29.70 20.94 36.00
N MET A 66 28.39 20.93 36.20
CA MET A 66 27.40 21.77 35.50
C MET A 66 27.78 22.28 34.10
N ARG A 67 27.07 21.76 33.09
CA ARG A 67 26.40 22.59 32.08
C ARG A 67 25.26 21.79 31.46
N GLU A 68 24.06 22.02 31.98
CA GLU A 68 22.81 21.65 31.32
C GLU A 68 22.64 22.51 30.07
N THR A 69 22.77 21.94 28.88
CA THR A 69 22.06 22.46 27.72
C THR A 69 20.85 21.56 27.50
N ARG A 70 19.74 21.91 28.15
CA ARG A 70 18.41 21.46 27.71
C ARG A 70 18.17 22.06 26.33
N VAL A 71 18.51 21.31 25.30
CA VAL A 71 17.97 21.57 23.98
C VAL A 71 16.64 20.83 23.94
N ASP A 72 15.58 21.51 24.40
CA ASP A 72 14.19 21.12 24.18
C ASP A 72 13.91 21.10 22.68
N SER A 73 14.41 20.06 22.01
CA SER A 73 14.16 19.80 20.59
C SER A 73 12.81 19.10 20.51
N LYS A 74 11.74 19.86 20.71
CA LYS A 74 10.40 19.47 20.23
C LYS A 74 10.57 18.95 18.79
N PRO A 75 10.05 17.76 18.44
CA PRO A 75 9.98 17.39 17.03
C PRO A 75 9.10 18.42 16.34
N LYS A 76 9.70 19.22 15.47
CA LYS A 76 8.99 20.10 14.54
C LYS A 76 8.19 19.19 13.62
N VAL A 77 6.95 18.93 14.00
CA VAL A 77 5.96 18.39 13.07
C VAL A 77 5.85 19.44 11.96
N GLU A 78 6.53 19.19 10.84
CA GLU A 78 6.37 19.94 9.61
C GLU A 78 4.97 19.69 9.06
N GLU A 79 3.96 20.28 9.68
CA GLU A 79 2.63 20.33 9.13
C GLU A 79 2.40 21.65 8.38
N LYS A 80 1.89 21.48 7.14
CA LYS A 80 1.14 22.42 6.31
C LYS A 80 1.86 23.64 5.75
N ARG A 81 2.36 23.52 4.51
CA ARG A 81 2.35 24.63 3.52
C ARG A 81 2.02 24.24 2.09
N ASP A 82 1.46 23.07 1.86
CA ASP A 82 1.18 22.64 0.49
C ASP A 82 -0.18 21.94 0.39
N ALA A 83 -1.18 22.62 0.95
CA ALA A 83 -2.57 22.35 0.61
C ALA A 83 -2.87 23.00 -0.75
N GLY A 84 -2.12 22.60 -1.79
CA GLY A 84 -2.48 22.93 -3.16
C GLY A 84 -3.94 22.58 -3.43
N ARG A 85 -4.60 23.36 -4.29
CA ARG A 85 -6.04 23.25 -4.54
C ARG A 85 -6.41 21.79 -4.83
N VAL A 86 -7.36 21.26 -4.06
CA VAL A 86 -7.92 19.93 -4.33
C VAL A 86 -8.58 19.97 -5.70
N LEU A 87 -8.05 19.17 -6.62
CA LEU A 87 -8.56 19.09 -7.98
C LEU A 87 -9.69 18.09 -8.08
N GLN A 88 -9.48 16.91 -7.52
CA GLN A 88 -10.36 15.77 -7.75
C GLN A 88 -10.19 14.71 -6.65
N VAL A 89 -11.30 14.02 -6.36
CA VAL A 89 -11.31 12.79 -5.57
C VAL A 89 -11.84 11.67 -6.47
N GLY A 90 -11.22 10.50 -6.41
CA GLY A 90 -11.63 9.39 -7.27
C GLY A 90 -10.91 8.09 -6.96
N THR A 91 -11.11 7.09 -7.81
CA THR A 91 -10.40 5.81 -7.70
C THR A 91 -9.06 5.90 -8.44
N ALA A 92 -7.99 5.46 -7.80
CA ALA A 92 -6.69 5.22 -8.43
C ALA A 92 -6.52 3.73 -8.75
N SER A 93 -5.76 3.43 -9.79
CA SER A 93 -5.10 2.13 -9.97
C SER A 93 -3.62 2.32 -10.26
N TYR A 94 -2.91 1.25 -10.62
CA TYR A 94 -1.51 1.32 -11.03
C TYR A 94 -1.22 0.41 -12.22
N TYR A 95 -0.19 0.75 -12.99
CA TYR A 95 0.21 -0.03 -14.16
C TYR A 95 0.67 -1.43 -13.80
N GLY A 96 0.24 -2.42 -14.58
CA GLY A 96 0.78 -3.78 -14.52
C GLY A 96 2.24 -3.86 -14.97
N SER A 97 2.91 -4.98 -14.66
CA SER A 97 4.34 -5.18 -14.99
C SER A 97 4.66 -5.10 -16.49
N GLY A 98 3.70 -5.44 -17.36
CA GLY A 98 3.90 -5.48 -18.83
C GLY A 98 4.06 -4.13 -19.51
N PHE A 99 3.86 -3.00 -18.81
CA PHE A 99 3.96 -1.67 -19.41
C PHE A 99 5.38 -1.10 -19.38
N HIS A 100 6.28 -1.66 -18.56
CA HIS A 100 7.63 -1.12 -18.39
C HIS A 100 8.40 -1.05 -19.71
N GLY A 101 9.01 0.09 -19.99
CA GLY A 101 9.71 0.36 -21.25
C GLY A 101 8.78 0.71 -22.43
N GLY A 102 7.45 0.68 -22.27
CA GLY A 102 6.50 1.18 -23.26
C GLY A 102 6.62 2.70 -23.47
N ARG A 103 6.11 3.22 -24.59
CA ARG A 103 6.01 4.67 -24.79
C ARG A 103 4.76 5.22 -24.11
N THR A 104 4.90 6.31 -23.37
CA THR A 104 3.79 7.10 -22.82
C THR A 104 3.26 8.09 -23.85
N ALA A 105 2.10 8.70 -23.57
CA ALA A 105 1.49 9.72 -24.43
C ALA A 105 2.33 11.00 -24.58
N ASN A 106 3.26 11.29 -23.66
CA ASN A 106 4.20 12.40 -23.80
C ASN A 106 5.49 12.01 -24.54
N GLY A 107 5.61 10.76 -25.02
CA GLY A 107 6.74 10.26 -25.81
C GLY A 107 7.89 9.66 -25.00
N GLU A 108 7.90 9.79 -23.67
CA GLU A 108 8.91 9.17 -22.81
C GLU A 108 8.72 7.64 -22.72
N ARG A 109 9.77 6.94 -22.24
CA ARG A 109 9.67 5.52 -21.88
C ARG A 109 9.12 5.39 -20.47
N PHE A 110 8.07 4.60 -20.29
CA PHE A 110 7.48 4.35 -18.97
C PHE A 110 8.42 3.54 -18.08
N ASN A 111 8.73 4.09 -16.91
CA ASN A 111 9.47 3.39 -15.86
C ASN A 111 8.57 3.13 -14.65
N GLN A 112 8.34 1.86 -14.33
CA GLN A 112 7.50 1.47 -13.19
C GLN A 112 8.09 1.89 -11.83
N ASN A 113 9.39 2.17 -11.79
CA ASN A 113 10.12 2.56 -10.59
C ASN A 113 10.14 4.09 -10.35
N ASP A 114 9.74 4.88 -11.36
CA ASP A 114 9.69 6.34 -11.23
C ASP A 114 8.39 6.81 -10.56
N LEU A 115 8.37 8.04 -10.07
CA LEU A 115 7.18 8.66 -9.48
C LEU A 115 6.38 9.39 -10.54
N THR A 116 5.70 8.62 -11.39
CA THR A 116 4.90 9.11 -12.50
C THR A 116 3.47 8.60 -12.47
N CYS A 117 2.59 9.28 -13.19
CA CYS A 117 1.19 8.90 -13.33
C CYS A 117 0.59 9.28 -14.68
N ALA A 118 -0.51 8.62 -15.01
CA ALA A 118 -1.37 8.96 -16.13
C ALA A 118 -2.65 9.67 -15.66
N HIS A 119 -2.97 10.80 -16.31
CA HIS A 119 -4.16 11.60 -16.00
C HIS A 119 -4.73 12.24 -17.27
N ASN A 120 -6.05 12.40 -17.35
CA ASN A 120 -6.71 12.79 -18.62
C ASN A 120 -6.72 14.28 -18.89
N GLY A 121 -6.83 15.11 -17.85
CA GLY A 121 -7.01 16.56 -18.01
C GLY A 121 -5.82 17.44 -17.62
N LEU A 122 -4.77 16.87 -16.99
CA LEU A 122 -3.67 17.69 -16.46
C LEU A 122 -2.55 17.86 -17.48
N PRO A 123 -1.87 19.01 -17.55
CA PRO A 123 -0.71 19.15 -18.43
C PRO A 123 0.38 18.12 -18.13
N PHE A 124 1.10 17.67 -19.16
CA PHE A 124 2.30 16.86 -18.93
C PHE A 124 3.34 17.68 -18.16
N GLY A 125 4.13 17.02 -17.31
CA GLY A 125 5.09 17.66 -16.42
C GLY A 125 4.49 18.22 -15.12
N CYS A 126 3.16 18.35 -15.04
CA CYS A 126 2.49 18.80 -13.82
C CYS A 126 2.81 17.87 -12.64
N LYS A 127 3.19 18.45 -11.50
CA LYS A 127 3.40 17.72 -10.25
C LYS A 127 2.11 17.75 -9.44
N ILE A 128 1.69 16.57 -8.99
CA ILE A 128 0.50 16.41 -8.16
C ILE A 128 0.81 15.57 -6.94
N ARG A 129 0.17 15.91 -5.83
CA ARG A 129 0.13 15.08 -4.63
C ARG A 129 -1.07 14.17 -4.69
N VAL A 130 -0.82 12.88 -4.56
CA VAL A 130 -1.85 11.83 -4.49
C VAL A 130 -1.89 11.30 -3.08
N THR A 131 -3.03 11.46 -2.41
CA THR A 131 -3.23 10.99 -1.04
C THR A 131 -4.22 9.85 -1.01
N ASN A 132 -3.84 8.71 -0.45
CA ASN A 132 -4.76 7.59 -0.21
C ASN A 132 -5.63 7.87 1.01
N LEU A 133 -6.94 7.95 0.80
CA LEU A 133 -7.91 8.34 1.82
C LEU A 133 -8.11 7.28 2.91
N ARG A 134 -7.67 6.03 2.66
CA ARG A 134 -7.79 4.95 3.66
C ARG A 134 -6.73 5.05 4.76
N ASN A 135 -5.52 5.45 4.41
CA ASN A 135 -4.35 5.38 5.30
C ASN A 135 -3.59 6.72 5.42
N ASN A 136 -4.09 7.77 4.78
CA ASN A 136 -3.52 9.12 4.74
C ASN A 136 -2.08 9.21 4.21
N LYS A 137 -1.53 8.14 3.61
CA LYS A 137 -0.23 8.18 2.95
C LYS A 137 -0.35 8.95 1.65
N SER A 138 0.65 9.77 1.35
CA SER A 138 0.68 10.58 0.13
C SER A 138 2.01 10.46 -0.60
N VAL A 139 1.99 10.77 -1.88
CA VAL A 139 3.17 10.80 -2.75
C VAL A 139 2.99 11.88 -3.81
N ASP A 140 4.09 12.56 -4.12
CA ASP A 140 4.13 13.51 -5.23
C ASP A 140 4.59 12.78 -6.49
N VAL A 141 3.85 12.97 -7.58
CA VAL A 141 4.09 12.32 -8.87
C VAL A 141 4.00 13.33 -10.00
N ARG A 142 4.71 13.03 -11.09
CA ARG A 142 4.66 13.80 -12.34
C ARG A 142 3.70 13.17 -13.33
N VAL A 143 2.85 13.99 -13.95
CA VAL A 143 1.99 13.56 -15.06
C VAL A 143 2.85 13.40 -16.31
N ASN A 144 2.95 12.19 -16.86
CA ASN A 144 3.69 11.94 -18.11
C ASN A 144 2.90 11.11 -19.13
N ASP A 145 1.68 10.71 -18.79
CA ASP A 145 0.87 9.86 -19.64
C ASP A 145 -0.62 10.22 -19.59
N ARG A 146 -1.38 9.68 -20.54
CA ARG A 146 -2.85 9.75 -20.60
C ARG A 146 -3.43 8.37 -20.41
N GLY A 147 -4.70 8.26 -20.08
CA GLY A 147 -5.33 6.99 -20.40
C GLY A 147 -6.85 6.93 -20.47
N GLY A 148 -7.30 5.78 -20.97
CA GLY A 148 -8.69 5.57 -21.37
C GLY A 148 -9.61 5.11 -20.23
N PHE A 149 -9.34 5.49 -18.98
CA PHE A 149 -9.92 4.82 -17.81
C PHE A 149 -11.07 5.55 -17.10
N ALA A 150 -11.59 6.61 -17.69
CA ALA A 150 -12.76 7.33 -17.19
C ALA A 150 -14.01 6.42 -17.05
N LYS A 151 -14.08 5.33 -17.82
CA LYS A 151 -15.26 4.45 -17.95
C LYS A 151 -15.70 3.73 -16.67
N HIS A 152 -14.87 3.72 -15.62
CA HIS A 152 -15.16 3.03 -14.35
C HIS A 152 -14.93 3.90 -13.10
N GLY A 153 -14.98 5.22 -13.24
CA GLY A 153 -14.74 6.13 -12.10
C GLY A 153 -13.29 6.16 -11.61
N ARG A 154 -12.36 5.70 -12.46
CA ARG A 154 -10.91 5.80 -12.25
C ARG A 154 -10.41 7.12 -12.79
N VAL A 155 -9.67 7.84 -11.96
CA VAL A 155 -9.21 9.21 -12.25
C VAL A 155 -7.72 9.26 -12.53
N ILE A 156 -6.95 8.29 -12.04
CA ILE A 156 -5.49 8.28 -12.15
C ILE A 156 -4.95 6.85 -12.15
N ASP A 157 -3.92 6.62 -12.97
CA ASP A 157 -3.10 5.41 -12.93
C ASP A 157 -1.68 5.75 -12.50
N LEU A 158 -1.22 5.13 -11.43
CA LEU A 158 0.10 5.38 -10.84
C LEU A 158 1.14 4.39 -11.37
N SER A 159 2.41 4.78 -11.30
CA SER A 159 3.50 3.81 -11.36
C SER A 159 3.44 2.83 -10.17
N LYS A 160 4.10 1.67 -10.31
CA LYS A 160 4.21 0.68 -9.23
C LYS A 160 4.91 1.27 -8.00
N ALA A 161 5.96 2.07 -8.20
CA ALA A 161 6.65 2.74 -7.10
C ALA A 161 5.74 3.72 -6.34
N ALA A 162 4.98 4.57 -7.05
CA ALA A 162 4.07 5.51 -6.42
C ALA A 162 2.94 4.79 -5.66
N ALA A 163 2.36 3.74 -6.26
CA ALA A 163 1.34 2.91 -5.61
C ALA A 163 1.86 2.22 -4.33
N GLY A 164 3.13 1.80 -4.34
CA GLY A 164 3.81 1.27 -3.15
C GLY A 164 3.89 2.29 -2.02
N ARG A 165 4.27 3.54 -2.34
CA ARG A 165 4.41 4.62 -1.34
C ARG A 165 3.09 4.95 -0.64
N ILE A 166 1.97 4.94 -1.36
CA ILE A 166 0.64 5.18 -0.77
C ILE A 166 -0.04 3.90 -0.26
N GLY A 167 0.66 2.76 -0.29
CA GLY A 167 0.20 1.50 0.30
C GLY A 167 -1.03 0.90 -0.37
N MET A 168 -1.10 0.91 -1.71
CA MET A 168 -2.24 0.35 -2.46
C MET A 168 -1.92 -0.86 -3.33
N LEU A 169 -0.68 -1.37 -3.30
CA LEU A 169 -0.28 -2.51 -4.13
C LEU A 169 -1.13 -3.77 -3.88
N GLY A 170 -1.42 -4.07 -2.61
CA GLY A 170 -2.19 -5.26 -2.25
C GLY A 170 -3.67 -5.19 -2.64
N SER A 171 -4.27 -3.99 -2.64
CA SER A 171 -5.68 -3.81 -3.01
C SER A 171 -5.89 -3.61 -4.51
N GLY A 172 -4.83 -3.34 -5.29
CA GLY A 172 -4.93 -3.01 -6.71
C GLY A 172 -5.41 -1.58 -6.98
N THR A 173 -6.40 -1.14 -6.22
CA THR A 173 -7.06 0.17 -6.34
C THR A 173 -7.20 0.84 -4.98
N ALA A 174 -7.36 2.17 -4.97
CA ALA A 174 -7.60 2.94 -3.76
C ALA A 174 -8.45 4.19 -4.05
N LYS A 175 -9.21 4.67 -3.06
CA LYS A 175 -9.81 6.01 -3.13
C LYS A 175 -8.73 7.04 -2.77
N VAL A 176 -8.53 8.01 -3.65
CA VAL A 176 -7.48 9.01 -3.52
C VAL A 176 -8.01 10.42 -3.70
N LYS A 177 -7.30 11.38 -3.10
CA LYS A 177 -7.44 12.82 -3.32
C LYS A 177 -6.22 13.32 -4.09
N ILE A 178 -6.45 14.14 -5.12
CA ILE A 178 -5.42 14.73 -5.99
C ILE A 178 -5.35 16.23 -5.76
N GLN A 179 -4.14 16.75 -5.59
CA GLN A 179 -3.84 18.17 -5.41
C GLN A 179 -2.69 18.58 -6.34
N VAL A 180 -2.74 19.77 -6.95
CA VAL A 180 -1.57 20.32 -7.67
C VAL A 180 -0.54 20.78 -6.65
N VAL A 181 0.73 20.46 -6.87
CA VAL A 181 1.85 21.01 -6.10
C VAL A 181 2.40 22.21 -6.88
N HIS A 182 2.48 23.37 -6.23
CA HIS A 182 2.98 24.62 -6.80
C HIS A 182 4.45 24.84 -6.48
#